data_AF-A0A1V4K7Q5-F1
#
_entry.id   AF-A0A1V4K7Q5-F1
#
_cell.length_a   1.000
_cell.length_b   1.000
_cell.length_c   1.000
_cell.angle_alpha   90.00
_cell.angle_beta   90.00
_cell.angle_gamma   90.00
#
_symmetry.space_group_name_H-M   'P 1'
#
loop_
_entity.id
_entity.type
_entity.pdbx_description
1 polymer ?
#
loop_
_entity_poly.entity_id
_entity_poly.type
_entity_poly.pdbx_seq_one_letter_code
_entity_poly.pdbx_strand_id
1 'polypeptide(L)'
;MNAILLFRRASPCAPPCCCQPPRHRSSSHPACLQETDTQRTSPTYKMIRKITYSLGRHVSAVVCGTTQVRRFLHGAYFKIQPSVQEALMEGRAVVALESTIITHGMAYPQNLSMARDVEEIVTANGAVPATVGILRGRIHVGLTDEELEFLASSKNVVKVSRRDLPFILSQGLSGGTTVSGTMIAAHKAGISVFVTGGIGGVHRGGESTLDVSADLTELGRTPVAVVSAGVKSILDIGRTLEYLETQGVCVAAFGESREFPAFFSRQSGFQAPYHVRNEEEAAELIASAQGLGLSSGVLIAVPCPQEQAASGQVIEEATQQALSEARSKGITGKDLTPFMLQKINELTDGKSLDSNLALIQNNARVGSCIAVALSRLQKARKKGNLPRRGNTITPQLVVIGGINVDFIAKALNPVILGGGQTNAGRVRRTFGGVGRNLADCLSRLGLTPLFLSAIGKDEHSESLLNYCHHMDMSTILQLEGKTTATYCAVVTSAGELSVGLGDMDIHQQITEQYEQNNNKKWTEQQLKQAFQFHPLPAIPIVSTC
;
A
#
# COMPACT_ATOMS: atom_id res chain seq x y z
N MET A 1 -0.81 -34.50 14.43
CA MET A 1 0.38 -33.61 14.45
C MET A 1 0.12 -32.46 15.41
N ASN A 2 1.11 -32.08 16.22
CA ASN A 2 1.05 -30.82 16.97
C ASN A 2 1.27 -29.65 16.00
N ALA A 3 0.74 -28.46 16.31
CA ALA A 3 1.08 -27.25 15.57
C ALA A 3 2.33 -26.60 16.18
N ILE A 4 3.24 -26.13 15.33
CA ILE A 4 4.43 -25.36 15.72
C ILE A 4 4.24 -23.93 15.24
N LEU A 5 4.28 -22.98 16.17
CA LEU A 5 4.31 -21.54 15.88
C LEU A 5 5.76 -21.07 15.92
N LEU A 6 6.26 -20.58 14.78
CA LEU A 6 7.64 -20.10 14.66
C LEU A 6 7.68 -18.61 14.33
N PHE A 7 8.55 -17.90 15.06
CA PHE A 7 8.87 -16.50 14.81
C PHE A 7 10.13 -16.41 13.94
N ARG A 8 9.97 -16.12 12.65
CA ARG A 8 11.10 -16.05 11.72
C ARG A 8 12.01 -14.87 12.03
N ARG A 9 13.10 -15.12 12.76
CA ARG A 9 14.26 -14.22 12.82
C ARG A 9 15.09 -14.40 11.53
N ALA A 10 15.59 -13.30 10.96
CA ALA A 10 16.56 -13.38 9.88
C ALA A 10 17.90 -13.86 10.43
N SER A 11 18.53 -14.84 9.78
CA SER A 11 19.86 -15.34 10.15
C SER A 11 20.90 -14.20 10.09
N PRO A 12 21.83 -14.09 11.07
CA PRO A 12 22.94 -13.17 10.95
C PRO A 12 23.87 -13.62 9.81
N CYS A 13 24.40 -12.67 9.05
CA CYS A 13 25.42 -12.97 8.05
C CYS A 13 26.69 -13.50 8.73
N ALA A 14 27.33 -14.50 8.13
CA ALA A 14 28.64 -14.96 8.58
C ALA A 14 29.68 -13.82 8.48
N PRO A 15 30.68 -13.75 9.39
CA PRO A 15 31.74 -12.75 9.31
C PRO A 15 32.58 -12.95 8.02
N PRO A 16 33.12 -11.87 7.42
CA PRO A 16 33.91 -11.97 6.21
C PRO A 16 35.23 -12.70 6.47
N CYS A 17 35.54 -13.71 5.66
CA CYS A 17 36.84 -14.38 5.68
C CYS A 17 37.96 -13.39 5.33
N CYS A 18 39.02 -13.35 6.14
CA CYS A 18 40.18 -12.49 5.86
C CYS A 18 40.96 -13.01 4.65
N CYS A 19 41.02 -12.22 3.57
CA CYS A 19 41.89 -12.50 2.44
C CYS A 19 43.36 -12.36 2.82
N GLN A 20 44.18 -13.39 2.56
CA GLN A 20 45.63 -13.26 2.48
C GLN A 20 46.07 -13.00 1.02
N PRO A 21 47.18 -12.29 0.78
CA PRO A 21 47.59 -11.86 -0.55
C PRO A 21 48.18 -13.00 -1.41
N PRO A 22 48.08 -12.91 -2.75
CA PRO A 22 48.57 -13.94 -3.66
C PRO A 22 50.10 -13.96 -3.78
N ARG A 23 50.67 -15.11 -4.16
CA ARG A 23 52.08 -15.27 -4.56
C ARG A 23 52.18 -15.66 -6.04
N HIS A 24 53.20 -15.13 -6.73
CA HIS A 24 53.48 -15.42 -8.14
C HIS A 24 53.97 -16.87 -8.40
N ARG A 25 53.60 -17.41 -9.57
CA ARG A 25 54.37 -18.27 -10.50
C ARG A 25 53.51 -18.48 -11.76
N SER A 26 53.84 -17.92 -12.93
CA SER A 26 54.93 -18.21 -13.87
C SER A 26 54.63 -19.33 -14.89
N SER A 27 53.96 -18.94 -15.98
CA SER A 27 54.20 -19.38 -17.38
C SER A 27 54.68 -20.81 -17.69
N SER A 28 53.83 -21.58 -18.40
CA SER A 28 54.21 -22.20 -19.69
C SER A 28 52.99 -22.66 -20.52
N HIS A 29 53.08 -22.41 -21.83
CA HIS A 29 52.39 -23.10 -22.93
C HIS A 29 53.47 -23.94 -23.69
N PRO A 30 53.20 -24.73 -24.76
CA PRO A 30 51.94 -24.88 -25.53
C PRO A 30 51.53 -26.36 -25.79
N ALA A 31 50.41 -26.55 -26.50
CA ALA A 31 50.31 -27.47 -27.66
C ALA A 31 48.97 -27.25 -28.40
N CYS A 32 48.94 -27.50 -29.72
CA CYS A 32 47.74 -27.45 -30.56
C CYS A 32 47.66 -28.75 -31.37
N LEU A 33 46.44 -29.24 -31.66
CA LEU A 33 46.19 -30.25 -32.68
C LEU A 33 44.89 -29.96 -33.44
N GLN A 34 44.92 -30.22 -34.74
CA GLN A 34 43.79 -30.24 -35.69
C GLN A 34 43.12 -31.66 -35.64
N GLU A 35 42.15 -32.10 -36.45
CA GLU A 35 41.73 -31.72 -37.82
C GLU A 35 40.37 -32.35 -38.22
N THR A 36 39.66 -31.75 -39.21
CA THR A 36 38.65 -32.26 -40.21
C THR A 36 37.72 -33.48 -39.97
N ASP A 37 36.56 -33.63 -40.65
CA ASP A 37 35.91 -32.87 -41.76
C ASP A 37 34.44 -32.46 -41.40
N THR A 38 33.29 -32.77 -42.04
CA THR A 38 32.88 -33.56 -43.23
C THR A 38 31.70 -32.90 -43.98
N GLN A 39 31.58 -33.15 -45.30
CA GLN A 39 30.77 -32.35 -46.24
C GLN A 39 29.46 -32.99 -46.77
N ARG A 40 28.68 -32.15 -47.51
CA ARG A 40 27.63 -32.38 -48.55
C ARG A 40 26.17 -32.13 -48.09
N THR A 41 25.42 -31.12 -48.57
CA THR A 41 24.92 -30.72 -49.93
C THR A 41 23.95 -31.74 -50.57
N SER A 42 22.80 -31.44 -51.20
CA SER A 42 21.92 -30.26 -51.45
C SER A 42 20.70 -30.77 -52.33
N PRO A 43 19.89 -30.02 -53.13
CA PRO A 43 19.16 -28.73 -52.99
C PRO A 43 17.66 -28.76 -53.46
N THR A 44 16.92 -27.63 -53.33
CA THR A 44 15.74 -27.20 -54.17
C THR A 44 14.41 -28.03 -54.13
N TYR A 45 13.19 -27.55 -54.48
CA TYR A 45 12.68 -26.25 -54.98
C TYR A 45 11.17 -26.01 -54.68
N LYS A 46 10.73 -24.74 -54.54
CA LYS A 46 9.36 -24.18 -54.77
C LYS A 46 8.14 -24.74 -53.96
N MET A 47 7.05 -23.99 -53.67
CA MET A 47 6.77 -22.54 -53.69
C MET A 47 5.46 -22.17 -52.93
N ILE A 48 5.54 -21.25 -51.95
CA ILE A 48 4.48 -20.31 -51.44
C ILE A 48 3.12 -20.89 -50.95
N ARG A 49 2.91 -20.95 -49.62
CA ARG A 49 1.90 -20.12 -48.91
C ARG A 49 1.99 -20.19 -47.36
N LYS A 50 1.70 -19.05 -46.72
CA LYS A 50 1.51 -18.76 -45.27
C LYS A 50 2.68 -19.07 -44.31
N ILE A 51 3.15 -17.97 -43.71
CA ILE A 51 4.18 -17.89 -42.66
C ILE A 51 3.66 -18.38 -41.30
N THR A 52 4.59 -18.90 -40.49
CA THR A 52 4.49 -19.41 -39.10
C THR A 52 3.29 -18.96 -38.24
N TYR A 53 2.59 -19.94 -37.65
CA TYR A 53 2.14 -19.89 -36.25
C TYR A 53 1.78 -21.32 -35.75
N SER A 54 2.79 -22.11 -35.36
CA SER A 54 2.58 -23.39 -34.67
C SER A 54 3.83 -23.87 -33.91
N LEU A 55 3.98 -23.40 -32.67
CA LEU A 55 4.51 -24.09 -31.48
C LEU A 55 4.43 -23.06 -30.33
N GLY A 56 3.98 -23.46 -29.13
CA GLY A 56 3.86 -22.52 -28.00
C GLY A 56 2.49 -22.41 -27.31
N ARG A 57 1.73 -23.50 -27.20
CA ARG A 57 0.83 -23.66 -26.04
C ARG A 57 1.66 -24.13 -24.85
N HIS A 58 1.27 -23.76 -23.62
CA HIS A 58 1.93 -24.08 -22.34
C HIS A 58 3.22 -23.31 -21.99
N VAL A 59 3.16 -21.98 -21.90
CA VAL A 59 3.65 -21.28 -20.70
C VAL A 59 2.69 -20.14 -20.35
N SER A 60 1.92 -20.27 -19.26
CA SER A 60 1.19 -19.17 -18.65
C SER A 60 0.85 -19.50 -17.20
N ALA A 61 0.49 -18.50 -16.40
CA ALA A 61 0.11 -18.59 -14.98
C ALA A 61 1.20 -19.02 -13.96
N VAL A 62 2.40 -18.41 -13.99
CA VAL A 62 3.37 -18.46 -12.86
C VAL A 62 3.87 -17.06 -12.43
N VAL A 63 2.99 -16.04 -12.44
CA VAL A 63 3.23 -14.74 -11.77
C VAL A 63 1.93 -14.22 -11.12
N CYS A 64 1.36 -15.01 -10.21
CA CYS A 64 0.22 -14.57 -9.39
C CYS A 64 0.29 -15.26 -8.02
N GLY A 65 0.31 -14.47 -6.93
CA GLY A 65 0.47 -15.02 -5.57
C GLY A 65 0.69 -13.99 -4.45
N THR A 66 1.18 -12.79 -4.77
CA THR A 66 1.28 -11.66 -3.80
C THR A 66 0.49 -10.42 -4.22
N THR A 67 0.19 -10.27 -5.51
CA THR A 67 -0.63 -9.19 -6.07
C THR A 67 -2.14 -9.39 -5.91
N GLN A 68 -2.59 -10.60 -5.54
CA GLN A 68 -3.98 -11.02 -5.75
C GLN A 68 -4.95 -10.54 -4.65
N VAL A 69 -4.50 -10.43 -3.40
CA VAL A 69 -5.33 -9.93 -2.27
C VAL A 69 -5.70 -8.46 -2.44
N ARG A 70 -4.82 -7.64 -3.06
CA ARG A 70 -5.15 -6.25 -3.45
C ARG A 70 -6.09 -6.15 -4.66
N ARG A 71 -6.41 -7.24 -5.37
CA ARG A 71 -7.03 -7.16 -6.71
C ARG A 71 -8.57 -7.11 -6.69
N PHE A 72 -9.20 -7.54 -5.60
CA PHE A 72 -10.66 -7.78 -5.56
C PHE A 72 -11.55 -6.59 -5.15
N LEU A 73 -10.99 -5.45 -4.72
CA LEU A 73 -11.78 -4.25 -4.37
C LEU A 73 -11.54 -3.05 -5.29
N HIS A 74 -10.47 -3.03 -6.09
CA HIS A 74 -10.12 -1.89 -6.93
C HIS A 74 -10.96 -1.79 -8.21
N GLY A 75 -11.35 -2.91 -8.84
CA GLY A 75 -11.87 -2.92 -10.22
C GLY A 75 -13.21 -2.19 -10.47
N ALA A 76 -14.04 -2.01 -9.43
CA ALA A 76 -15.33 -1.31 -9.56
C ALA A 76 -15.15 0.20 -9.69
N TYR A 77 -14.46 0.82 -8.72
CA TYR A 77 -14.39 2.28 -8.57
C TYR A 77 -13.04 2.90 -8.88
N PHE A 78 -11.95 2.13 -9.02
CA PHE A 78 -10.60 2.65 -9.28
C PHE A 78 -10.08 2.28 -10.67
N LYS A 79 -9.45 3.24 -11.34
CA LYS A 79 -8.57 3.07 -12.50
C LYS A 79 -7.20 3.61 -12.10
N ILE A 80 -6.20 2.73 -11.99
CA ILE A 80 -4.80 3.15 -11.82
C ILE A 80 -4.16 3.14 -13.21
N GLN A 81 -3.49 4.23 -13.58
CA GLN A 81 -2.82 4.37 -14.86
C GLN A 81 -1.60 3.40 -14.94
N PRO A 82 -1.24 2.83 -16.12
CA PRO A 82 -0.25 1.75 -16.20
C PRO A 82 1.16 2.06 -15.69
N SER A 83 1.74 3.24 -16.00
CA SER A 83 3.09 3.60 -15.52
C SER A 83 3.09 3.93 -14.02
N VAL A 84 1.98 4.44 -13.46
CA VAL A 84 1.77 4.54 -12.00
C VAL A 84 1.72 3.15 -11.36
N GLN A 85 0.99 2.21 -11.96
CA GLN A 85 0.89 0.83 -11.46
C GLN A 85 2.24 0.09 -11.51
N GLU A 86 2.98 0.23 -12.61
CA GLU A 86 4.32 -0.32 -12.80
C GLU A 86 5.31 0.26 -11.79
N ALA A 87 5.33 1.59 -11.62
CA ALA A 87 6.18 2.27 -10.66
C ALA A 87 5.96 1.78 -9.21
N LEU A 88 4.69 1.56 -8.82
CA LEU A 88 4.34 0.99 -7.53
C LEU A 88 4.81 -0.47 -7.36
N MET A 89 4.76 -1.29 -8.42
CA MET A 89 5.25 -2.68 -8.39
C MET A 89 6.78 -2.75 -8.27
N GLU A 90 7.51 -1.86 -8.96
CA GLU A 90 8.97 -1.75 -8.89
C GLU A 90 9.48 -0.96 -7.67
N GLY A 91 8.56 -0.40 -6.88
CA GLY A 91 8.86 0.51 -5.78
C GLY A 91 9.65 1.74 -6.20
N ARG A 92 9.44 2.26 -7.42
CA ARG A 92 9.88 3.61 -7.83
C ARG A 92 9.16 4.67 -6.97
N ALA A 93 9.68 5.89 -6.99
CA ALA A 93 9.00 7.02 -6.37
C ALA A 93 7.73 7.37 -7.17
N VAL A 94 6.64 7.65 -6.46
CA VAL A 94 5.37 8.10 -7.02
C VAL A 94 4.84 9.22 -6.14
N VAL A 95 4.39 10.31 -6.75
CA VAL A 95 3.80 11.48 -6.07
C VAL A 95 2.38 11.67 -6.56
N ALA A 96 1.41 11.61 -5.65
CA ALA A 96 0.04 11.97 -5.96
C ALA A 96 -0.10 13.50 -6.11
N LEU A 97 -1.06 13.94 -6.92
CA LEU A 97 -1.42 15.35 -7.12
C LEU A 97 -2.95 15.49 -7.08
N GLU A 98 -3.48 16.62 -6.58
CA GLU A 98 -4.93 16.86 -6.53
C GLU A 98 -5.46 17.53 -7.81
N SER A 99 -6.75 17.35 -8.09
CA SER A 99 -7.42 17.99 -9.24
C SER A 99 -8.40 19.10 -8.86
N THR A 100 -8.62 19.39 -7.57
CA THR A 100 -9.35 20.60 -7.15
C THR A 100 -8.62 21.88 -7.55
N ILE A 101 -7.29 21.93 -7.46
CA ILE A 101 -6.51 23.08 -7.90
C ILE A 101 -6.69 23.35 -9.41
N ILE A 102 -6.80 22.28 -10.22
CA ILE A 102 -7.03 22.34 -11.66
C ILE A 102 -8.48 22.78 -11.97
N THR A 103 -9.46 22.16 -11.32
CA THR A 103 -10.89 22.34 -11.66
C THR A 103 -11.55 23.56 -11.00
N HIS A 104 -11.03 24.03 -9.87
CA HIS A 104 -11.65 25.07 -9.03
C HIS A 104 -10.64 26.09 -8.46
N GLY A 105 -9.33 25.90 -8.66
CA GLY A 105 -8.29 26.77 -8.10
C GLY A 105 -7.68 27.79 -9.06
N MET A 106 -7.78 27.55 -10.37
CA MET A 106 -7.24 28.41 -11.43
C MET A 106 -8.16 28.42 -12.66
N ALA A 107 -8.08 29.46 -13.49
CA ALA A 107 -8.84 29.58 -14.73
C ALA A 107 -8.19 28.77 -15.88
N TYR A 108 -8.98 28.46 -16.91
CA TYR A 108 -8.50 27.86 -18.15
C TYR A 108 -7.98 28.93 -19.13
N PRO A 109 -6.82 28.74 -19.79
CA PRO A 109 -5.99 27.52 -19.85
C PRO A 109 -4.87 27.41 -18.80
N GLN A 110 -4.71 28.39 -17.90
CA GLN A 110 -3.61 28.42 -16.92
C GLN A 110 -3.61 27.19 -16.00
N ASN A 111 -4.79 26.70 -15.63
CA ASN A 111 -4.98 25.49 -14.83
C ASN A 111 -4.41 24.23 -15.49
N LEU A 112 -4.46 24.12 -16.81
CA LEU A 112 -3.93 22.99 -17.58
C LEU A 112 -2.43 23.11 -17.79
N SER A 113 -1.91 24.32 -18.03
CA SER A 113 -0.46 24.55 -18.04
C SER A 113 0.14 24.16 -16.70
N MET A 114 -0.34 24.76 -15.60
CA MET A 114 0.13 24.48 -14.24
C MET A 114 0.09 22.98 -13.91
N ALA A 115 -0.95 22.25 -14.33
CA ALA A 115 -1.02 20.81 -14.13
C ALA A 115 0.08 20.05 -14.90
N ARG A 116 0.25 20.34 -16.20
CA ARG A 116 1.31 19.75 -17.04
C ARG A 116 2.72 20.10 -16.51
N ASP A 117 2.94 21.37 -16.16
CA ASP A 117 4.19 21.88 -15.58
C ASP A 117 4.57 21.17 -14.27
N VAL A 118 3.57 20.88 -13.43
CA VAL A 118 3.76 20.15 -12.16
C VAL A 118 4.02 18.66 -12.38
N GLU A 119 3.34 18.00 -13.33
CA GLU A 119 3.65 16.60 -13.68
C GLU A 119 5.06 16.45 -14.30
N GLU A 120 5.50 17.42 -15.10
CA GLU A 120 6.86 17.44 -15.65
C GLU A 120 7.91 17.69 -14.55
N ILE A 121 7.67 18.60 -13.60
CA ILE A 121 8.57 18.79 -12.45
C ILE A 121 8.72 17.51 -11.62
N VAL A 122 7.62 16.78 -11.38
CA VAL A 122 7.68 15.49 -10.67
C VAL A 122 8.54 14.47 -11.44
N THR A 123 8.34 14.41 -12.76
CA THR A 123 9.07 13.52 -13.67
C THR A 123 10.57 13.84 -13.72
N ALA A 124 10.92 15.12 -13.90
CA ALA A 124 12.30 15.61 -13.93
C ALA A 124 13.06 15.39 -12.61
N ASN A 125 12.35 15.37 -11.47
CA ASN A 125 12.93 15.04 -10.16
C ASN A 125 12.94 13.53 -9.85
N GLY A 126 12.63 12.67 -10.82
CA GLY A 126 12.81 11.22 -10.73
C GLY A 126 11.70 10.44 -10.03
N ALA A 127 10.52 11.06 -9.86
CA ALA A 127 9.30 10.39 -9.40
C ALA A 127 8.28 10.29 -10.55
N VAL A 128 7.29 9.41 -10.41
CA VAL A 128 6.17 9.32 -11.35
C VAL A 128 4.99 10.16 -10.83
N PRO A 129 4.46 11.12 -11.61
CA PRO A 129 3.26 11.86 -11.23
C PRO A 129 2.03 10.94 -11.27
N ALA A 130 1.10 11.19 -10.36
CA ALA A 130 -0.16 10.48 -10.27
C ALA A 130 -1.28 11.44 -9.90
N THR A 131 -1.65 12.35 -10.82
CA THR A 131 -2.82 13.22 -10.63
C THR A 131 -4.08 12.39 -10.40
N VAL A 132 -4.83 12.74 -9.36
CA VAL A 132 -6.04 12.03 -8.94
C VAL A 132 -7.27 12.84 -9.31
N GLY A 133 -8.12 12.29 -10.17
CA GLY A 133 -9.42 12.87 -10.55
C GLY A 133 -10.54 11.84 -10.45
N ILE A 134 -11.78 12.29 -10.58
CA ILE A 134 -12.92 11.40 -10.78
C ILE A 134 -13.50 11.66 -12.16
N LEU A 135 -13.63 10.60 -12.96
CA LEU A 135 -14.18 10.64 -14.29
C LEU A 135 -15.29 9.60 -14.43
N ARG A 136 -16.49 10.07 -14.75
CA ARG A 136 -17.67 9.22 -15.05
C ARG A 136 -17.94 8.14 -13.97
N GLY A 137 -17.85 8.53 -12.71
CA GLY A 137 -18.05 7.65 -11.54
C GLY A 137 -16.88 6.73 -11.18
N ARG A 138 -15.68 6.95 -11.72
CA ARG A 138 -14.45 6.21 -11.36
C ARG A 138 -13.35 7.14 -10.88
N ILE A 139 -12.69 6.77 -9.78
CA ILE A 139 -11.47 7.43 -9.29
C ILE A 139 -10.31 7.00 -10.19
N HIS A 140 -9.69 7.97 -10.87
CA HIS A 140 -8.48 7.77 -11.64
C HIS A 140 -7.27 8.16 -10.79
N VAL A 141 -6.19 7.37 -10.83
CA VAL A 141 -4.93 7.62 -10.13
C VAL A 141 -3.81 7.58 -11.17
N GLY A 142 -3.30 8.76 -11.51
CA GLY A 142 -2.73 9.04 -12.82
C GLY A 142 -3.85 9.29 -13.84
N LEU A 143 -3.83 10.45 -14.47
CA LEU A 143 -4.67 10.78 -15.63
C LEU A 143 -3.86 10.55 -16.91
N THR A 144 -4.53 10.54 -18.06
CA THR A 144 -3.87 10.86 -19.34
C THR A 144 -3.99 12.36 -19.62
N ASP A 145 -3.24 12.88 -20.59
CA ASP A 145 -3.27 14.31 -20.92
C ASP A 145 -4.67 14.77 -21.39
N GLU A 146 -5.41 13.91 -22.09
CA GLU A 146 -6.79 14.17 -22.51
C GLU A 146 -7.79 14.08 -21.34
N GLU A 147 -7.51 13.22 -20.36
CA GLU A 147 -8.28 13.15 -19.10
C GLU A 147 -8.01 14.37 -18.19
N LEU A 148 -6.80 14.94 -18.26
CA LEU A 148 -6.38 16.17 -17.58
C LEU A 148 -7.01 17.41 -18.23
N GLU A 149 -6.92 17.52 -19.56
CA GLU A 149 -7.53 18.60 -20.36
C GLU A 149 -9.06 18.59 -20.25
N PHE A 150 -9.68 17.41 -20.21
CA PHE A 150 -11.12 17.28 -19.93
C PHE A 150 -11.49 17.89 -18.56
N LEU A 151 -10.74 17.62 -17.50
CA LEU A 151 -11.02 18.21 -16.18
C LEU A 151 -10.75 19.72 -16.17
N ALA A 152 -9.68 20.18 -16.81
CA ALA A 152 -9.30 21.59 -16.84
C ALA A 152 -10.27 22.48 -17.64
N SER A 153 -10.87 21.96 -18.71
CA SER A 153 -11.81 22.68 -19.58
C SER A 153 -13.28 22.54 -19.18
N SER A 154 -13.64 21.51 -18.40
CA SER A 154 -15.03 21.24 -18.02
C SER A 154 -15.56 22.22 -16.97
N LYS A 155 -16.68 22.89 -17.28
CA LYS A 155 -17.39 23.77 -16.33
C LYS A 155 -18.31 23.03 -15.35
N ASN A 156 -18.66 21.77 -15.64
CA ASN A 156 -19.64 20.97 -14.90
C ASN A 156 -18.97 19.82 -14.12
N VAL A 157 -17.86 20.11 -13.43
CA VAL A 157 -17.15 19.16 -12.55
C VAL A 157 -17.38 19.51 -11.09
N VAL A 158 -17.56 18.52 -10.23
CA VAL A 158 -17.80 18.75 -8.80
C VAL A 158 -16.46 18.81 -8.04
N LYS A 159 -16.36 19.67 -7.01
CA LYS A 159 -15.28 19.64 -6.01
C LYS A 159 -15.55 18.51 -5.01
N VAL A 160 -14.71 17.48 -4.98
CA VAL A 160 -15.00 16.21 -4.28
C VAL A 160 -14.10 16.02 -3.06
N SER A 161 -14.68 16.09 -1.86
CA SER A 161 -14.07 15.69 -0.60
C SER A 161 -14.58 14.31 -0.15
N ARG A 162 -14.09 13.78 0.99
CA ARG A 162 -14.44 12.45 1.52
C ARG A 162 -15.94 12.14 1.48
N ARG A 163 -16.77 13.09 1.92
CA ARG A 163 -18.23 12.90 2.05
C ARG A 163 -18.95 12.82 0.69
N ASP A 164 -18.37 13.43 -0.33
CA ASP A 164 -19.00 13.59 -1.64
C ASP A 164 -18.70 12.37 -2.54
N LEU A 165 -17.60 11.63 -2.25
CA LEU A 165 -17.19 10.41 -2.96
C LEU A 165 -18.33 9.42 -3.25
N PRO A 166 -19.16 8.98 -2.28
CA PRO A 166 -20.19 7.96 -2.56
C PRO A 166 -21.25 8.46 -3.55
N PHE A 167 -21.60 9.75 -3.49
CA PHE A 167 -22.56 10.36 -4.39
C PHE A 167 -21.98 10.47 -5.81
N ILE A 168 -20.81 11.08 -5.98
CA ILE A 168 -20.18 11.26 -7.30
C ILE A 168 -19.92 9.92 -8.01
N LEU A 169 -19.50 8.89 -7.26
CA LEU A 169 -19.29 7.55 -7.81
C LEU A 169 -20.62 6.86 -8.19
N SER A 170 -21.65 6.93 -7.34
CA SER A 170 -22.96 6.33 -7.66
C SER A 170 -23.70 6.98 -8.83
N GLN A 171 -23.54 8.30 -9.01
CA GLN A 171 -24.22 9.06 -10.07
C GLN A 171 -23.45 9.10 -11.40
N GLY A 172 -22.29 8.43 -11.51
CA GLY A 172 -21.50 8.45 -12.74
C GLY A 172 -20.92 9.84 -13.08
N LEU A 173 -20.70 10.69 -12.07
CA LEU A 173 -20.28 12.08 -12.25
C LEU A 173 -18.74 12.21 -12.35
N SER A 174 -18.29 13.37 -12.85
CA SER A 174 -16.88 13.75 -12.88
C SER A 174 -16.59 14.88 -11.89
N GLY A 175 -15.37 14.93 -11.35
CA GLY A 175 -15.01 15.91 -10.33
C GLY A 175 -13.52 15.96 -10.00
N GLY A 176 -13.09 17.15 -9.55
CA GLY A 176 -11.75 17.35 -9.00
C GLY A 176 -11.69 16.88 -7.55
N THR A 177 -10.74 16.01 -7.20
CA THR A 177 -10.56 15.59 -5.79
C THR A 177 -9.88 16.70 -4.99
N THR A 178 -10.34 16.96 -3.76
CA THR A 178 -9.61 17.83 -2.80
C THR A 178 -8.51 17.02 -2.11
N VAL A 179 -7.60 17.69 -1.41
CA VAL A 179 -6.64 17.08 -0.46
C VAL A 179 -7.17 15.82 0.25
N SER A 180 -8.31 15.91 0.96
CA SER A 180 -8.98 14.74 1.57
C SER A 180 -9.32 13.61 0.57
N GLY A 181 -9.93 13.91 -0.58
CA GLY A 181 -10.25 12.91 -1.61
C GLY A 181 -9.01 12.30 -2.27
N THR A 182 -7.98 13.10 -2.52
CA THR A 182 -6.70 12.69 -3.10
C THR A 182 -5.94 11.78 -2.14
N MET A 183 -5.89 12.10 -0.84
CA MET A 183 -5.27 11.24 0.19
C MET A 183 -5.88 9.84 0.21
N ILE A 184 -7.21 9.74 0.23
CA ILE A 184 -7.93 8.44 0.22
C ILE A 184 -7.51 7.63 -1.00
N ALA A 185 -7.50 8.24 -2.18
CA ALA A 185 -7.16 7.56 -3.43
C ALA A 185 -5.67 7.14 -3.48
N ALA A 186 -4.76 8.03 -3.11
CA ALA A 186 -3.33 7.80 -3.03
C ALA A 186 -3.02 6.61 -2.10
N HIS A 187 -3.60 6.60 -0.90
CA HIS A 187 -3.42 5.52 0.06
C HIS A 187 -3.99 4.18 -0.45
N LYS A 188 -5.16 4.17 -1.10
CA LYS A 188 -5.74 2.96 -1.71
C LYS A 188 -4.92 2.43 -2.89
N ALA A 189 -4.23 3.28 -3.65
CA ALA A 189 -3.23 2.86 -4.62
C ALA A 189 -1.94 2.32 -3.93
N GLY A 190 -1.56 2.91 -2.80
CA GLY A 190 -0.32 2.64 -2.08
C GLY A 190 0.77 3.70 -2.29
N ILE A 191 0.39 4.88 -2.80
CA ILE A 191 1.25 6.05 -2.92
C ILE A 191 1.44 6.65 -1.52
N SER A 192 2.68 6.99 -1.17
CA SER A 192 3.06 7.45 0.18
C SER A 192 3.19 8.97 0.31
N VAL A 193 3.36 9.70 -0.80
CA VAL A 193 3.61 11.14 -0.83
C VAL A 193 2.63 11.81 -1.79
N PHE A 194 2.10 12.96 -1.37
CA PHE A 194 1.11 13.76 -2.09
C PHE A 194 1.53 15.23 -2.01
N VAL A 195 1.52 15.94 -3.15
CA VAL A 195 1.80 17.37 -3.24
C VAL A 195 0.52 18.16 -3.52
N THR A 196 0.35 19.27 -2.78
CA THR A 196 -0.65 20.31 -3.04
C THR A 196 0.00 21.69 -2.84
N GLY A 197 -0.68 22.77 -3.26
CA GLY A 197 -0.22 24.13 -2.96
C GLY A 197 -0.28 24.41 -1.46
N GLY A 198 -1.39 24.08 -0.82
CA GLY A 198 -1.68 24.38 0.58
C GLY A 198 -2.90 23.61 1.05
N ILE A 199 -2.90 23.04 2.25
CA ILE A 199 -4.05 22.28 2.75
C ILE A 199 -5.23 23.19 3.12
N GLY A 200 -6.44 22.64 3.20
CA GLY A 200 -7.53 23.26 3.96
C GLY A 200 -7.26 23.21 5.47
N GLY A 201 -8.05 23.94 6.25
CA GLY A 201 -7.83 24.07 7.71
C GLY A 201 -9.05 24.58 8.45
N VAL A 202 -8.85 25.09 9.66
CA VAL A 202 -9.87 25.83 10.42
C VAL A 202 -10.02 27.21 9.78
N HIS A 203 -11.23 27.63 9.47
CA HIS A 203 -11.49 28.98 8.96
C HIS A 203 -11.38 30.01 10.10
N ARG A 204 -11.06 31.27 9.80
CA ARG A 204 -10.97 32.33 10.83
C ARG A 204 -12.37 32.61 11.39
N GLY A 205 -12.58 32.41 12.70
CA GLY A 205 -13.91 32.36 13.33
C GLY A 205 -14.51 30.95 13.46
N GLY A 206 -13.78 29.91 13.05
CA GLY A 206 -14.17 28.49 13.10
C GLY A 206 -14.50 27.97 14.50
N GLU A 207 -14.04 28.64 15.56
CA GLU A 207 -14.45 28.39 16.94
C GLU A 207 -15.95 28.66 17.19
N SER A 208 -16.57 29.53 16.37
CA SER A 208 -17.99 29.88 16.44
C SER A 208 -18.80 29.27 15.29
N THR A 209 -18.22 29.19 14.09
CA THR A 209 -18.94 28.68 12.89
C THR A 209 -18.80 27.18 12.67
N LEU A 210 -17.81 26.53 13.30
CA LEU A 210 -17.39 25.15 13.03
C LEU A 210 -17.01 24.88 11.56
N ASP A 211 -16.67 25.93 10.81
CA ASP A 211 -16.19 25.84 9.42
C ASP A 211 -14.72 25.36 9.40
N VAL A 212 -14.55 24.03 9.33
CA VAL A 212 -13.27 23.32 9.39
C VAL A 212 -13.16 22.35 8.21
N SER A 213 -12.06 22.40 7.47
CA SER A 213 -11.86 21.50 6.34
C SER A 213 -11.73 20.04 6.78
N ALA A 214 -12.46 19.16 6.08
CA ALA A 214 -12.34 17.71 6.20
C ALA A 214 -10.92 17.18 5.88
N ASP A 215 -10.06 17.99 5.25
CA ASP A 215 -8.65 17.67 5.03
C ASP A 215 -7.90 17.40 6.35
N LEU A 216 -8.21 18.13 7.43
CA LEU A 216 -7.57 17.92 8.74
C LEU A 216 -7.98 16.58 9.36
N THR A 217 -9.27 16.25 9.27
CA THR A 217 -9.80 14.96 9.72
C THR A 217 -9.32 13.79 8.85
N GLU A 218 -8.97 14.05 7.58
CA GLU A 218 -8.37 13.03 6.71
C GLU A 218 -6.89 12.80 7.03
N LEU A 219 -6.14 13.87 7.34
CA LEU A 219 -4.78 13.79 7.88
C LEU A 219 -4.74 12.94 9.17
N GLY A 220 -5.76 13.00 10.03
CA GLY A 220 -5.87 12.10 11.19
C GLY A 220 -6.21 10.62 10.89
N ARG A 221 -6.55 10.27 9.63
CA ARG A 221 -7.17 8.97 9.27
C ARG A 221 -6.50 8.21 8.13
N THR A 222 -5.70 8.88 7.31
CA THR A 222 -5.09 8.29 6.12
C THR A 222 -3.57 8.54 6.14
N PRO A 223 -2.73 7.48 6.22
CA PRO A 223 -1.28 7.63 6.35
C PRO A 223 -0.63 7.89 4.98
N VAL A 224 -0.70 9.15 4.56
CA VAL A 224 -0.02 9.74 3.41
C VAL A 224 0.70 11.00 3.88
N ALA A 225 1.93 11.22 3.40
CA ALA A 225 2.65 12.45 3.63
C ALA A 225 2.17 13.53 2.65
N VAL A 226 1.68 14.65 3.18
CA VAL A 226 1.21 15.80 2.41
C VAL A 226 2.28 16.89 2.46
N VAL A 227 2.78 17.26 1.29
CA VAL A 227 3.77 18.33 1.09
C VAL A 227 3.03 19.55 0.55
N SER A 228 3.08 20.66 1.29
CA SER A 228 2.34 21.88 0.96
C SER A 228 2.99 23.12 1.54
N ALA A 229 2.60 24.32 1.09
CA ALA A 229 3.05 25.59 1.68
C ALA A 229 2.29 25.93 2.98
N GLY A 230 2.13 24.94 3.87
CA GLY A 230 1.27 25.04 5.04
C GLY A 230 -0.22 25.03 4.65
N VAL A 231 -1.00 25.88 5.32
CA VAL A 231 -2.45 26.07 5.12
C VAL A 231 -2.71 27.29 4.24
N LYS A 232 -3.76 27.29 3.40
CA LYS A 232 -4.14 28.45 2.56
C LYS A 232 -4.33 29.74 3.41
N SER A 233 -3.84 30.90 2.93
CA SER A 233 -3.78 32.16 3.69
C SER A 233 -5.09 32.65 4.33
N ILE A 234 -6.24 32.33 3.72
CA ILE A 234 -7.59 32.69 4.20
C ILE A 234 -7.98 32.03 5.55
N LEU A 235 -7.18 31.07 6.02
CA LEU A 235 -7.46 30.20 7.17
C LEU A 235 -6.82 30.70 8.47
N ASP A 236 -7.15 30.04 9.58
CA ASP A 236 -6.54 30.24 10.90
C ASP A 236 -5.40 29.23 11.11
N ILE A 237 -4.16 29.71 11.14
CA ILE A 237 -2.96 28.86 11.24
C ILE A 237 -2.88 28.22 12.62
N GLY A 238 -2.99 29.02 13.69
CA GLY A 238 -2.92 28.55 15.07
C GLY A 238 -3.97 27.48 15.36
N ARG A 239 -5.25 27.75 15.08
CA ARG A 239 -6.32 26.78 15.30
C ARG A 239 -6.19 25.54 14.42
N THR A 240 -5.59 25.66 13.23
CA THR A 240 -5.30 24.48 12.41
C THR A 240 -4.20 23.61 13.01
N LEU A 241 -3.16 24.19 13.61
CA LEU A 241 -2.11 23.43 14.32
C LEU A 241 -2.67 22.68 15.54
N GLU A 242 -3.44 23.37 16.39
CA GLU A 242 -4.15 22.77 17.55
C GLU A 242 -5.07 21.61 17.12
N TYR A 243 -5.81 21.77 16.01
CA TYR A 243 -6.67 20.72 15.48
C TYR A 243 -5.86 19.54 14.91
N LEU A 244 -4.72 19.79 14.26
CA LEU A 244 -3.83 18.75 13.74
C LEU A 244 -3.18 17.94 14.86
N GLU A 245 -2.77 18.59 15.97
CA GLU A 245 -2.34 17.90 17.19
C GLU A 245 -3.48 17.02 17.75
N THR A 246 -4.69 17.58 17.85
CA THR A 246 -5.90 16.85 18.30
C THR A 246 -6.24 15.65 17.39
N GLN A 247 -5.85 15.68 16.11
CA GLN A 247 -6.00 14.57 15.16
C GLN A 247 -4.80 13.61 15.13
N GLY A 248 -3.78 13.81 15.96
CA GLY A 248 -2.58 12.96 16.00
C GLY A 248 -1.73 13.03 14.73
N VAL A 249 -1.74 14.17 14.03
CA VAL A 249 -1.00 14.40 12.78
C VAL A 249 0.39 14.91 13.10
N CYS A 250 1.41 14.27 12.54
CA CYS A 250 2.79 14.77 12.67
C CYS A 250 2.98 15.97 11.73
N VAL A 251 3.29 17.15 12.29
CA VAL A 251 3.53 18.39 11.54
C VAL A 251 4.99 18.81 11.67
N ALA A 252 5.67 19.03 10.54
CA ALA A 252 7.04 19.53 10.49
C ALA A 252 7.19 20.65 9.44
N ALA A 253 7.89 21.72 9.79
CA ALA A 253 8.38 22.70 8.81
C ALA A 253 9.57 22.14 8.02
N PHE A 254 9.76 22.58 6.78
CA PHE A 254 10.87 22.17 5.92
C PHE A 254 11.95 23.26 5.82
N GLY A 255 13.18 22.92 6.20
CA GLY A 255 14.36 23.81 6.22
C GLY A 255 14.93 24.03 7.63
N GLU A 256 15.74 25.07 7.78
CA GLU A 256 16.57 25.35 8.99
C GLU A 256 15.80 25.85 10.22
N SER A 257 14.47 25.89 10.21
CA SER A 257 13.68 26.43 11.33
C SER A 257 12.30 25.77 11.46
N ARG A 258 11.64 26.03 12.60
CA ARG A 258 10.25 25.62 12.84
C ARG A 258 9.21 26.64 12.37
N GLU A 259 9.60 27.73 11.72
CA GLU A 259 8.64 28.72 11.21
C GLU A 259 7.62 28.05 10.28
N PHE A 260 6.34 28.12 10.62
CA PHE A 260 5.29 27.55 9.79
C PHE A 260 4.94 28.53 8.66
N PRO A 261 4.96 28.13 7.38
CA PRO A 261 4.65 29.03 6.27
C PRO A 261 3.16 29.37 6.19
N ALA A 262 2.86 30.64 5.86
CA ALA A 262 1.53 31.15 5.61
C ALA A 262 1.23 31.20 4.09
N PHE A 263 1.36 30.06 3.40
CA PHE A 263 1.09 29.88 1.97
C PHE A 263 1.91 30.78 1.04
N PHE A 264 1.51 32.04 0.88
CA PHE A 264 2.24 33.06 0.12
C PHE A 264 3.43 33.64 0.90
N SER A 265 3.39 33.66 2.23
CA SER A 265 4.48 34.16 3.07
C SER A 265 5.31 33.02 3.68
N ARG A 266 6.64 33.22 3.74
CA ARG A 266 7.61 32.34 4.42
C ARG A 266 7.53 32.43 5.95
N GLN A 267 6.88 33.47 6.48
CA GLN A 267 6.69 33.73 7.91
C GLN A 267 5.20 33.87 8.22
N SER A 268 4.77 33.30 9.35
CA SER A 268 3.41 33.40 9.88
C SER A 268 3.34 33.88 11.33
N GLY A 269 4.47 33.84 12.06
CA GLY A 269 4.50 34.01 13.51
C GLY A 269 4.10 32.76 14.29
N PHE A 270 3.71 31.67 13.62
CA PHE A 270 3.42 30.37 14.22
C PHE A 270 4.59 29.40 13.99
N GLN A 271 4.82 28.51 14.95
CA GLN A 271 5.84 27.47 14.86
C GLN A 271 5.18 26.10 14.64
N ALA A 272 5.73 25.31 13.73
CA ALA A 272 5.50 23.87 13.70
C ALA A 272 6.07 23.20 14.96
N PRO A 273 5.50 22.08 15.44
CA PRO A 273 6.08 21.32 16.56
C PRO A 273 7.53 20.87 16.26
N TYR A 274 7.76 20.41 15.03
CA TYR A 274 9.04 19.88 14.54
C TYR A 274 9.52 20.61 13.26
N HIS A 275 10.75 20.32 12.84
CA HIS A 275 11.27 20.67 11.52
C HIS A 275 12.14 19.53 10.98
N VAL A 276 12.31 19.51 9.65
CA VAL A 276 13.22 18.61 8.92
C VAL A 276 14.01 19.46 7.92
N ARG A 277 15.33 19.31 7.89
CA ARG A 277 16.22 20.26 7.18
C ARG A 277 16.33 19.99 5.68
N ASN A 278 16.11 18.74 5.27
CA ASN A 278 16.30 18.24 3.91
C ASN A 278 15.34 17.09 3.58
N GLU A 279 15.33 16.70 2.31
CA GLU A 279 14.44 15.65 1.80
C GLU A 279 14.76 14.24 2.35
N GLU A 280 16.00 13.97 2.77
CA GLU A 280 16.36 12.75 3.50
C GLU A 280 15.72 12.68 4.90
N GLU A 281 15.79 13.73 5.71
CA GLU A 281 15.18 13.77 7.05
C GLU A 281 13.65 13.67 6.98
N ALA A 282 13.03 14.34 5.99
CA ALA A 282 11.61 14.19 5.71
C ALA A 282 11.25 12.74 5.31
N ALA A 283 12.08 12.08 4.51
CA ALA A 283 11.89 10.68 4.16
C ALA A 283 12.10 9.73 5.35
N GLU A 284 13.03 10.01 6.28
CA GLU A 284 13.20 9.25 7.52
C GLU A 284 12.00 9.40 8.46
N LEU A 285 11.43 10.61 8.57
CA LEU A 285 10.22 10.89 9.35
C LEU A 285 9.03 10.06 8.83
N ILE A 286 8.78 10.12 7.52
CA ILE A 286 7.70 9.36 6.85
C ILE A 286 7.95 7.84 6.99
N ALA A 287 9.19 7.37 6.79
CA ALA A 287 9.56 5.97 6.95
C ALA A 287 9.54 5.48 8.40
N SER A 288 9.42 6.38 9.38
CA SER A 288 9.26 6.06 10.80
C SER A 288 7.78 6.00 11.18
N ALA A 289 6.95 6.94 10.73
CA ALA A 289 5.49 6.85 10.86
C ALA A 289 4.93 5.56 10.20
N GLN A 290 5.42 5.23 9.00
CA GLN A 290 5.12 3.96 8.32
C GLN A 290 5.65 2.73 9.09
N GLY A 291 6.83 2.85 9.72
CA GLY A 291 7.43 1.76 10.50
C GLY A 291 6.71 1.45 11.81
N LEU A 292 6.05 2.46 12.40
CA LEU A 292 5.18 2.34 13.57
C LEU A 292 3.76 1.87 13.22
N GLY A 293 3.38 1.85 11.95
CA GLY A 293 2.03 1.47 11.50
C GLY A 293 0.95 2.49 11.86
N LEU A 294 1.31 3.78 11.98
CA LEU A 294 0.36 4.85 12.29
C LEU A 294 -0.71 4.99 11.20
N SER A 295 -1.93 5.33 11.60
CA SER A 295 -3.05 5.63 10.70
C SER A 295 -3.16 7.09 10.29
N SER A 296 -2.44 8.01 10.96
CA SER A 296 -2.37 9.41 10.59
C SER A 296 -1.30 9.68 9.53
N GLY A 297 -1.51 10.73 8.74
CA GLY A 297 -0.55 11.28 7.80
C GLY A 297 0.50 12.16 8.45
N VAL A 298 1.36 12.73 7.60
CA VAL A 298 2.42 13.67 7.99
C VAL A 298 2.25 14.94 7.15
N LEU A 299 2.25 16.12 7.77
CA LEU A 299 2.27 17.40 7.07
C LEU A 299 3.69 17.95 7.03
N ILE A 300 4.25 18.07 5.82
CA ILE A 300 5.54 18.72 5.57
C ILE A 300 5.25 20.12 5.00
N ALA A 301 5.43 21.14 5.84
CA ALA A 301 5.12 22.53 5.50
C ALA A 301 6.36 23.22 4.89
N VAL A 302 6.33 23.41 3.56
CA VAL A 302 7.43 23.94 2.76
C VAL A 302 7.28 25.45 2.56
N PRO A 303 8.24 26.30 2.96
CA PRO A 303 8.13 27.73 2.71
C PRO A 303 8.20 28.05 1.21
N CYS A 304 7.39 29.01 0.76
CA CYS A 304 7.38 29.47 -0.63
C CYS A 304 8.77 29.98 -1.08
N PRO A 305 9.09 30.01 -2.38
CA PRO A 305 10.42 30.42 -2.88
C PRO A 305 10.87 31.77 -2.33
N GLN A 306 12.18 31.92 -2.07
CA GLN A 306 12.74 33.13 -1.44
C GLN A 306 12.54 34.36 -2.34
N GLU A 307 12.51 34.15 -3.65
CA GLU A 307 12.27 35.10 -4.73
C GLU A 307 10.84 35.67 -4.69
N GLN A 308 9.89 34.92 -4.10
CA GLN A 308 8.48 35.29 -3.97
C GLN A 308 8.15 35.93 -2.61
N ALA A 309 9.10 35.97 -1.67
CA ALA A 309 8.84 36.42 -0.29
C ALA A 309 8.32 37.86 -0.20
N ALA A 310 8.80 38.76 -1.08
CA ALA A 310 8.34 40.15 -1.13
C ALA A 310 6.88 40.27 -1.63
N SER A 311 6.49 39.49 -2.64
CA SER A 311 5.09 39.37 -3.07
C SER A 311 4.23 38.79 -1.94
N GLY A 312 4.77 37.82 -1.20
CA GLY A 312 4.09 37.11 -0.11
C GLY A 312 3.47 38.03 0.96
N GLN A 313 4.20 39.06 1.39
CA GLN A 313 3.67 40.03 2.36
C GLN A 313 2.50 40.84 1.78
N VAL A 314 2.66 41.37 0.57
CA VAL A 314 1.60 42.15 -0.13
C VAL A 314 0.33 41.30 -0.34
N ILE A 315 0.49 40.00 -0.63
CA ILE A 315 -0.64 39.09 -0.81
C ILE A 315 -1.33 38.77 0.53
N GLU A 316 -0.62 38.72 1.66
CA GLU A 316 -1.26 38.57 2.99
C GLU A 316 -1.99 39.85 3.43
N GLU A 317 -1.44 41.03 3.14
CA GLU A 317 -2.12 42.32 3.36
C GLU A 317 -3.42 42.40 2.53
N ALA A 318 -3.36 42.04 1.25
CA ALA A 318 -4.54 41.89 0.39
C ALA A 318 -5.52 40.81 0.91
N THR A 319 -5.02 39.71 1.49
CA THR A 319 -5.85 38.68 2.12
C THR A 319 -6.60 39.23 3.33
N GLN A 320 -5.98 40.05 4.18
CA GLN A 320 -6.67 40.70 5.30
C GLN A 320 -7.73 41.70 4.85
N GLN A 321 -7.45 42.49 3.82
CA GLN A 321 -8.43 43.41 3.22
C GLN A 321 -9.63 42.64 2.65
N ALA A 322 -9.39 41.59 1.86
CA ALA A 322 -10.44 40.75 1.29
C ALA A 322 -11.27 40.02 2.36
N LEU A 323 -10.67 39.52 3.44
CA LEU A 323 -11.39 38.95 4.59
C LEU A 323 -12.26 39.98 5.30
N SER A 324 -11.84 41.25 5.36
CA SER A 324 -12.66 42.34 5.90
C SER A 324 -13.88 42.62 5.01
N GLU A 325 -13.67 42.71 3.70
CA GLU A 325 -14.74 42.94 2.72
C GLU A 325 -15.73 41.76 2.62
N ALA A 326 -15.26 40.51 2.75
CA ALA A 326 -16.12 39.34 2.81
C ALA A 326 -17.08 39.40 4.01
N ARG A 327 -16.56 39.78 5.19
CA ARG A 327 -17.34 39.91 6.43
C ARG A 327 -18.35 41.06 6.35
N SER A 328 -17.98 42.23 5.81
CA SER A 328 -18.92 43.34 5.65
C SER A 328 -20.04 43.06 4.64
N LYS A 329 -19.80 42.16 3.68
CA LYS A 329 -20.79 41.67 2.69
C LYS A 329 -21.54 40.40 3.13
N GLY A 330 -21.24 39.83 4.29
CA GLY A 330 -21.86 38.58 4.78
C GLY A 330 -21.52 37.31 3.98
N ILE A 331 -20.46 37.34 3.17
CA ILE A 331 -20.07 36.23 2.29
C ILE A 331 -19.45 35.11 3.14
N THR A 332 -20.03 33.91 3.08
CA THR A 332 -19.71 32.80 3.98
C THR A 332 -19.74 31.44 3.27
N GLY A 333 -19.20 30.40 3.91
CA GLY A 333 -19.26 29.02 3.43
C GLY A 333 -18.61 28.81 2.06
N LYS A 334 -19.29 28.07 1.17
CA LYS A 334 -18.77 27.68 -0.15
C LYS A 334 -18.39 28.88 -1.04
N ASP A 335 -19.10 30.00 -0.89
CA ASP A 335 -18.99 31.16 -1.78
C ASP A 335 -17.87 32.13 -1.32
N LEU A 336 -17.36 31.94 -0.09
CA LEU A 336 -16.21 32.68 0.44
C LEU A 336 -14.92 32.40 -0.35
N THR A 337 -14.61 31.15 -0.68
CA THR A 337 -13.33 30.83 -1.35
C THR A 337 -13.22 31.44 -2.75
N PRO A 338 -14.23 31.36 -3.64
CA PRO A 338 -14.20 32.07 -4.93
C PRO A 338 -14.08 33.58 -4.78
N PHE A 339 -14.84 34.20 -3.87
CA PHE A 339 -14.74 35.64 -3.60
C PHE A 339 -13.34 36.04 -3.15
N MET A 340 -12.75 35.30 -2.20
CA MET A 340 -11.40 35.56 -1.71
C MET A 340 -10.34 35.44 -2.81
N LEU A 341 -10.39 34.40 -3.64
CA LEU A 341 -9.44 34.21 -4.74
C LEU A 341 -9.54 35.33 -5.78
N GLN A 342 -10.76 35.71 -6.19
CA GLN A 342 -10.97 36.84 -7.09
C GLN A 342 -10.44 38.14 -6.47
N LYS A 343 -10.83 38.44 -5.23
CA LYS A 343 -10.50 39.71 -4.56
C LYS A 343 -9.00 39.86 -4.30
N ILE A 344 -8.31 38.79 -3.90
CA ILE A 344 -6.86 38.79 -3.72
C ILE A 344 -6.15 39.00 -5.08
N ASN A 345 -6.65 38.39 -6.16
CA ASN A 345 -6.06 38.58 -7.49
C ASN A 345 -6.26 40.00 -8.03
N GLU A 346 -7.44 40.60 -7.79
CA GLU A 346 -7.72 42.03 -8.05
C GLU A 346 -6.81 42.96 -7.25
N LEU A 347 -6.62 42.71 -5.95
CA LEU A 347 -5.82 43.55 -5.05
C LEU A 347 -4.30 43.40 -5.23
N THR A 348 -3.84 42.44 -6.03
CA THR A 348 -2.39 42.13 -6.21
C THR A 348 -1.91 42.27 -7.65
N ASP A 349 -2.72 42.82 -8.55
CA ASP A 349 -2.45 42.90 -10.00
C ASP A 349 -2.01 41.56 -10.61
N GLY A 350 -2.66 40.46 -10.20
CA GLY A 350 -2.34 39.11 -10.66
C GLY A 350 -1.16 38.42 -9.96
N LYS A 351 -0.33 39.13 -9.17
CA LYS A 351 0.87 38.56 -8.52
C LYS A 351 0.56 37.35 -7.63
N SER A 352 -0.64 37.29 -7.03
CA SER A 352 -1.07 36.12 -6.27
C SER A 352 -1.15 34.83 -7.09
N LEU A 353 -1.43 34.90 -8.40
CA LEU A 353 -1.43 33.74 -9.27
C LEU A 353 0.01 33.26 -9.54
N ASP A 354 0.93 34.18 -9.82
CA ASP A 354 2.35 33.86 -10.06
C ASP A 354 3.01 33.26 -8.82
N SER A 355 2.78 33.82 -7.64
CA SER A 355 3.25 33.25 -6.37
C SER A 355 2.59 31.89 -6.06
N ASN A 356 1.32 31.67 -6.44
CA ASN A 356 0.64 30.37 -6.30
C ASN A 356 1.22 29.31 -7.25
N LEU A 357 1.62 29.69 -8.48
CA LEU A 357 2.31 28.82 -9.42
C LEU A 357 3.72 28.46 -8.90
N ALA A 358 4.49 29.45 -8.46
CA ALA A 358 5.83 29.24 -7.92
C ALA A 358 5.86 28.36 -6.66
N LEU A 359 4.85 28.48 -5.76
CA LEU A 359 4.78 27.61 -4.58
C LEU A 359 4.37 26.17 -4.92
N ILE A 360 3.45 25.91 -5.86
CA ILE A 360 3.11 24.52 -6.24
C ILE A 360 4.30 23.85 -6.95
N GLN A 361 5.02 24.58 -7.80
CA GLN A 361 6.23 24.09 -8.47
C GLN A 361 7.34 23.73 -7.46
N ASN A 362 7.57 24.55 -6.43
CA ASN A 362 8.54 24.21 -5.37
C ASN A 362 8.07 23.02 -4.51
N ASN A 363 6.79 22.95 -4.15
CA ASN A 363 6.23 21.81 -3.41
C ASN A 363 6.35 20.51 -4.21
N ALA A 364 6.16 20.57 -5.53
CA ALA A 364 6.33 19.44 -6.45
C ALA A 364 7.78 18.96 -6.51
N ARG A 365 8.76 19.88 -6.60
CA ARG A 365 10.19 19.56 -6.51
C ARG A 365 10.53 18.88 -5.18
N VAL A 366 10.20 19.51 -4.05
CA VAL A 366 10.50 18.99 -2.70
C VAL A 366 9.82 17.63 -2.49
N GLY A 367 8.52 17.50 -2.77
CA GLY A 367 7.79 16.25 -2.59
C GLY A 367 8.31 15.10 -3.46
N SER A 368 8.83 15.40 -4.65
CA SER A 368 9.46 14.40 -5.53
C SER A 368 10.80 13.94 -4.99
N CYS A 369 11.66 14.87 -4.55
CA CYS A 369 12.90 14.54 -3.87
C CYS A 369 12.67 13.70 -2.60
N ILE A 370 11.66 14.05 -1.78
CA ILE A 370 11.24 13.26 -0.61
C ILE A 370 10.77 11.86 -1.01
N ALA A 371 9.94 11.73 -2.06
CA ALA A 371 9.47 10.43 -2.55
C ALA A 371 10.61 9.55 -3.09
N VAL A 372 11.62 10.16 -3.72
CA VAL A 372 12.85 9.50 -4.19
C VAL A 372 13.74 9.08 -3.02
N ALA A 373 13.95 9.94 -2.02
CA ALA A 373 14.68 9.59 -0.80
C ALA A 373 13.99 8.44 -0.04
N LEU A 374 12.66 8.49 0.11
CA LEU A 374 11.85 7.43 0.71
C LEU A 374 11.94 6.11 -0.08
N SER A 375 11.86 6.16 -1.42
CA SER A 375 12.04 4.98 -2.28
C SER A 375 13.44 4.35 -2.13
N ARG A 376 14.50 5.18 -2.12
CA ARG A 376 15.89 4.75 -1.88
C ARG A 376 16.04 4.08 -0.50
N LEU A 377 15.53 4.73 0.55
CA LEU A 377 15.55 4.24 1.93
C LEU A 377 14.79 2.92 2.10
N GLN A 378 13.58 2.81 1.56
CA GLN A 378 12.80 1.56 1.58
C GLN A 378 13.52 0.44 0.83
N LYS A 379 14.14 0.73 -0.33
CA LYS A 379 14.96 -0.23 -1.09
C LYS A 379 16.22 -0.64 -0.34
N ALA A 380 16.90 0.28 0.35
CA ALA A 380 18.06 -0.02 1.20
C ALA A 380 17.69 -0.85 2.43
N ARG A 381 16.57 -0.55 3.11
CA ARG A 381 16.02 -1.37 4.21
C ARG A 381 15.66 -2.79 3.74
N LYS A 382 15.12 -2.96 2.53
CA LYS A 382 14.86 -4.27 1.90
C LYS A 382 16.15 -5.04 1.51
N LYS A 383 17.21 -4.35 1.12
CA LYS A 383 18.52 -4.96 0.77
C LYS A 383 19.43 -5.23 1.98
N GLY A 384 19.17 -4.62 3.13
CA GLY A 384 19.95 -4.79 4.37
C GLY A 384 21.11 -3.80 4.55
N ASN A 385 21.23 -2.78 3.71
CA ASN A 385 22.45 -1.96 3.57
C ASN A 385 22.55 -0.74 4.52
N LEU A 386 21.72 -0.64 5.55
CA LEU A 386 21.75 0.45 6.54
C LEU A 386 22.11 -0.10 7.93
N PRO A 387 23.06 0.53 8.67
CA PRO A 387 23.40 0.11 10.02
C PRO A 387 22.22 0.32 10.96
N ARG A 388 21.63 -0.78 11.44
CA ARG A 388 20.48 -0.74 12.34
C ARG A 388 20.88 -0.24 13.73
N ARG A 389 20.61 1.03 14.04
CA ARG A 389 20.31 1.40 15.44
C ARG A 389 19.11 0.56 15.91
N GLY A 390 19.20 0.07 17.14
CA GLY A 390 18.46 -1.11 17.58
C GLY A 390 16.95 -0.98 17.41
N ASN A 391 16.36 -1.85 16.57
CA ASN A 391 14.92 -2.06 16.54
C ASN A 391 14.62 -3.52 16.21
N THR A 392 13.65 -4.11 16.91
CA THR A 392 13.30 -5.53 16.79
C THR A 392 12.65 -5.81 15.45
N ILE A 393 13.18 -6.80 14.71
CA ILE A 393 12.52 -7.34 13.51
C ILE A 393 11.17 -7.89 13.94
N THR A 394 10.07 -7.35 13.42
CA THR A 394 8.75 -7.99 13.51
C THR A 394 8.83 -9.35 12.82
N PRO A 395 8.79 -10.48 13.55
CA PRO A 395 9.07 -11.77 12.93
C PRO A 395 7.92 -12.16 12.00
N GLN A 396 8.25 -12.70 10.83
CA GLN A 396 7.23 -13.33 10.00
C GLN A 396 6.69 -14.54 10.78
N LEU A 397 5.39 -14.51 11.10
CA LEU A 397 4.72 -15.61 11.78
C LEU A 397 4.57 -16.78 10.82
N VAL A 398 5.01 -17.95 11.25
CA VAL A 398 4.90 -19.21 10.51
C VAL A 398 4.11 -20.18 11.36
N VAL A 399 3.07 -20.77 10.78
CA VAL A 399 2.29 -21.83 11.40
C VAL A 399 2.56 -23.10 10.62
N ILE A 400 3.09 -24.13 11.29
CA ILE A 400 3.30 -25.46 10.70
C ILE A 400 2.37 -26.43 11.42
N GLY A 401 1.53 -27.15 10.69
CA GLY A 401 0.68 -28.18 11.29
C GLY A 401 -0.58 -28.49 10.48
N GLY A 402 -1.22 -29.61 10.79
CA GLY A 402 -2.29 -30.15 9.97
C GLY A 402 -3.56 -29.29 9.85
N ILE A 403 -4.25 -29.51 8.74
CA ILE A 403 -5.59 -29.04 8.37
C ILE A 403 -6.47 -30.25 8.04
N ASN A 404 -7.72 -30.27 8.51
CA ASN A 404 -8.58 -31.46 8.39
C ASN A 404 -9.98 -31.13 7.83
N VAL A 405 -10.69 -32.16 7.38
CA VAL A 405 -12.17 -32.20 7.36
C VAL A 405 -12.62 -33.09 8.52
N ASP A 406 -13.42 -32.55 9.44
CA ASP A 406 -13.91 -33.26 10.62
C ASP A 406 -15.41 -33.57 10.46
N PHE A 407 -15.77 -34.85 10.48
CA PHE A 407 -17.15 -35.34 10.51
C PHE A 407 -17.52 -35.74 11.93
N ILE A 408 -18.50 -35.07 12.52
CA ILE A 408 -18.99 -35.35 13.88
C ILE A 408 -20.37 -36.01 13.75
N ALA A 409 -20.45 -37.31 14.03
CA ALA A 409 -21.65 -38.13 14.00
C ALA A 409 -22.20 -38.32 15.42
N LYS A 410 -23.19 -37.51 15.82
CA LYS A 410 -23.84 -37.67 17.13
C LYS A 410 -25.04 -38.61 17.04
N ALA A 411 -25.01 -39.71 17.78
CA ALA A 411 -26.12 -40.63 17.94
C ALA A 411 -27.29 -39.97 18.71
N LEU A 412 -28.53 -40.36 18.40
CA LEU A 412 -29.71 -39.94 19.15
C LEU A 412 -29.92 -40.75 20.43
N ASN A 413 -29.40 -41.98 20.47
CA ASN A 413 -29.51 -42.90 21.61
C ASN A 413 -28.30 -42.76 22.56
N PRO A 414 -28.46 -43.04 23.87
CA PRO A 414 -27.34 -43.03 24.82
C PRO A 414 -26.33 -44.15 24.54
N VAL A 415 -26.82 -45.33 24.15
CA VAL A 415 -26.00 -46.49 23.78
C VAL A 415 -25.98 -46.62 22.26
N ILE A 416 -24.78 -46.79 21.70
CA ILE A 416 -24.57 -47.10 20.29
C ILE A 416 -24.60 -48.63 20.11
N LEU A 417 -25.44 -49.10 19.20
CA LEU A 417 -25.61 -50.53 18.90
C LEU A 417 -24.43 -51.04 18.07
N GLY A 418 -23.74 -52.06 18.59
CA GLY A 418 -22.63 -52.73 17.89
C GLY A 418 -23.09 -53.70 16.80
N GLY A 419 -22.18 -54.56 16.34
CA GLY A 419 -22.49 -55.63 15.39
C GLY A 419 -22.84 -55.16 13.96
N GLY A 420 -22.37 -53.97 13.56
CA GLY A 420 -22.58 -53.43 12.21
C GLY A 420 -23.94 -52.77 11.97
N GLN A 421 -24.75 -52.53 13.02
CA GLN A 421 -26.08 -51.93 12.88
C GLN A 421 -26.03 -50.43 12.58
N THR A 422 -26.94 -49.96 11.72
CA THR A 422 -27.12 -48.52 11.45
C THR A 422 -27.73 -47.83 12.66
N ASN A 423 -27.00 -46.89 13.26
CA ASN A 423 -27.44 -46.12 14.42
C ASN A 423 -28.07 -44.79 13.99
N ALA A 424 -29.24 -44.46 14.54
CA ALA A 424 -29.91 -43.18 14.26
C ALA A 424 -29.13 -42.01 14.88
N GLY A 425 -28.84 -40.97 14.08
CA GLY A 425 -27.95 -39.88 14.47
C GLY A 425 -28.03 -38.66 13.56
N ARG A 426 -27.17 -37.68 13.81
CA ARG A 426 -26.92 -36.51 12.94
C ARG A 426 -25.42 -36.41 12.66
N VAL A 427 -25.04 -36.27 11.39
CA VAL A 427 -23.64 -36.04 10.98
C VAL A 427 -23.47 -34.56 10.62
N ARG A 428 -22.46 -33.91 11.19
CA ARG A 428 -22.05 -32.55 10.85
C ARG A 428 -20.64 -32.57 10.26
N ARG A 429 -20.44 -31.97 9.09
CA ARG A 429 -19.11 -31.66 8.56
C ARG A 429 -18.63 -30.31 9.08
N THR A 430 -17.38 -30.26 9.49
CA THR A 430 -16.63 -29.08 9.94
C THR A 430 -15.21 -29.13 9.37
N PHE A 431 -14.46 -28.03 9.45
CA PHE A 431 -13.08 -27.98 8.98
C PHE A 431 -12.15 -27.83 10.18
N GLY A 432 -11.19 -28.74 10.31
CA GLY A 432 -10.40 -28.99 11.52
C GLY A 432 -8.92 -28.69 11.37
N GLY A 433 -8.13 -29.33 12.24
CA GLY A 433 -6.67 -29.26 12.26
C GLY A 433 -6.12 -28.13 13.14
N VAL A 434 -5.13 -28.44 13.97
CA VAL A 434 -4.54 -27.50 14.95
C VAL A 434 -3.78 -26.36 14.24
N GLY A 435 -3.12 -26.66 13.11
CA GLY A 435 -2.46 -25.64 12.30
C GLY A 435 -3.45 -24.67 11.68
N ARG A 436 -4.55 -25.19 11.10
CA ARG A 436 -5.62 -24.35 10.54
C ARG A 436 -6.30 -23.51 11.61
N ASN A 437 -6.62 -24.07 12.77
CA ASN A 437 -7.15 -23.30 13.92
C ASN A 437 -6.25 -22.09 14.25
N LEU A 438 -4.95 -22.31 14.41
CA LEU A 438 -4.02 -21.23 14.77
C LEU A 438 -3.86 -20.20 13.65
N ALA A 439 -3.76 -20.63 12.40
CA ALA A 439 -3.66 -19.73 11.25
C ALA A 439 -4.96 -18.91 11.02
N ASP A 440 -6.13 -19.52 11.25
CA ASP A 440 -7.45 -18.89 11.17
C ASP A 440 -7.62 -17.81 12.25
N CYS A 441 -7.25 -18.12 13.50
CA CYS A 441 -7.22 -17.13 14.59
C CYS A 441 -6.29 -15.94 14.27
N LEU A 442 -5.07 -16.20 13.78
CA LEU A 442 -4.14 -15.13 13.40
C LEU A 442 -4.66 -14.29 12.21
N SER A 443 -5.29 -14.93 11.22
CA SER A 443 -5.92 -14.24 10.08
C SER A 443 -7.08 -13.32 10.53
N ARG A 444 -7.89 -13.77 11.50
CA ARG A 444 -8.97 -12.95 12.10
C ARG A 444 -8.46 -11.78 12.94
N LEU A 445 -7.24 -11.87 13.46
CA LEU A 445 -6.54 -10.77 14.14
C LEU A 445 -5.83 -9.80 13.16
N GLY A 446 -6.07 -9.92 11.85
CA GLY A 446 -5.52 -9.04 10.82
C GLY A 446 -4.05 -9.35 10.45
N LEU A 447 -3.50 -10.47 10.92
CA LEU A 447 -2.15 -10.92 10.61
C LEU A 447 -2.18 -11.87 9.41
N THR A 448 -1.11 -11.90 8.61
CA THR A 448 -0.97 -12.85 7.50
C THR A 448 0.07 -13.93 7.86
N PRO A 449 -0.30 -14.98 8.63
CA PRO A 449 0.60 -16.07 8.96
C PRO A 449 0.97 -16.87 7.71
N LEU A 450 2.22 -17.28 7.60
CA LEU A 450 2.66 -18.21 6.56
C LEU A 450 2.29 -19.63 7.00
N PHE A 451 1.23 -20.20 6.42
CA PHE A 451 0.66 -21.48 6.86
C PHE A 451 1.16 -22.66 6.00
N LEU A 452 1.84 -23.61 6.64
CA LEU A 452 2.41 -24.81 6.02
C LEU A 452 1.63 -26.05 6.47
N SER A 453 1.00 -26.73 5.50
CA SER A 453 0.19 -27.94 5.67
C SER A 453 0.02 -28.66 4.33
N ALA A 454 -0.50 -29.88 4.31
CA ALA A 454 -0.86 -30.60 3.07
C ALA A 454 -2.36 -30.94 3.00
N ILE A 455 -2.91 -30.94 1.78
CA ILE A 455 -4.26 -31.41 1.41
C ILE A 455 -4.21 -32.19 0.10
N GLY A 456 -5.21 -33.03 -0.15
CA GLY A 456 -5.35 -33.75 -1.41
C GLY A 456 -5.76 -32.84 -2.56
N LYS A 457 -5.98 -33.44 -3.74
CA LYS A 457 -6.80 -32.85 -4.81
C LYS A 457 -8.10 -33.62 -4.91
N ASP A 458 -9.01 -33.33 -3.99
CA ASP A 458 -10.31 -34.00 -3.82
C ASP A 458 -11.43 -33.02 -3.42
N GLU A 459 -12.69 -33.46 -3.47
CA GLU A 459 -13.87 -32.65 -3.10
C GLU A 459 -13.80 -32.09 -1.66
N HIS A 460 -13.04 -32.76 -0.79
CA HIS A 460 -12.77 -32.35 0.58
C HIS A 460 -11.84 -31.15 0.62
N SER A 461 -10.77 -31.14 -0.20
CA SER A 461 -9.89 -29.99 -0.40
C SER A 461 -10.64 -28.78 -0.98
N GLU A 462 -11.53 -28.96 -1.96
CA GLU A 462 -12.31 -27.88 -2.57
C GLU A 462 -13.29 -27.24 -1.57
N SER A 463 -14.05 -28.09 -0.86
CA SER A 463 -14.96 -27.66 0.21
C SER A 463 -14.24 -26.83 1.28
N LEU A 464 -13.00 -27.22 1.58
CA LEU A 464 -12.17 -26.66 2.64
C LEU A 464 -11.49 -25.35 2.21
N LEU A 465 -11.00 -25.26 0.97
CA LEU A 465 -10.46 -24.03 0.39
C LEU A 465 -11.54 -22.95 0.29
N ASN A 466 -12.77 -23.32 -0.08
CA ASN A 466 -13.91 -22.40 -0.10
C ASN A 466 -14.29 -21.91 1.31
N TYR A 467 -14.19 -22.77 2.34
CA TYR A 467 -14.42 -22.36 3.74
C TYR A 467 -13.32 -21.43 4.27
N CYS A 468 -12.06 -21.66 3.87
CA CYS A 468 -10.88 -20.91 4.34
C CYS A 468 -10.48 -19.74 3.41
N HIS A 469 -11.39 -19.23 2.58
CA HIS A 469 -11.10 -18.21 1.56
C HIS A 469 -10.56 -16.86 2.12
N HIS A 470 -10.69 -16.63 3.43
CA HIS A 470 -10.16 -15.47 4.15
C HIS A 470 -8.72 -15.66 4.65
N MET A 471 -8.11 -16.83 4.45
CA MET A 471 -6.75 -17.17 4.88
C MET A 471 -5.77 -17.20 3.68
N ASP A 472 -4.48 -16.95 3.91
CA ASP A 472 -3.46 -17.23 2.88
C ASP A 472 -3.17 -18.73 2.80
N MET A 473 -3.89 -19.39 1.88
CA MET A 473 -3.71 -20.82 1.58
C MET A 473 -2.56 -21.08 0.57
N SER A 474 -1.84 -20.05 0.10
CA SER A 474 -0.89 -20.12 -1.03
C SER A 474 0.45 -20.82 -0.74
N THR A 475 0.58 -21.43 0.44
CA THR A 475 1.71 -22.28 0.82
C THR A 475 1.32 -23.69 1.24
N ILE A 476 0.04 -24.06 1.18
CA ILE A 476 -0.42 -25.44 1.45
C ILE A 476 -0.12 -26.31 0.22
N LEU A 477 0.46 -27.50 0.43
CA LEU A 477 0.68 -28.47 -0.64
C LEU A 477 -0.65 -29.12 -1.07
N GLN A 478 -0.92 -29.17 -2.38
CA GLN A 478 -2.08 -29.86 -2.97
C GLN A 478 -1.59 -31.08 -3.76
N LEU A 479 -1.82 -32.27 -3.24
CA LEU A 479 -1.18 -33.51 -3.71
C LEU A 479 -2.15 -34.41 -4.49
N GLU A 480 -1.75 -34.79 -5.70
CA GLU A 480 -2.48 -35.77 -6.52
C GLU A 480 -2.31 -37.19 -5.96
N GLY A 481 -3.36 -38.01 -6.05
CA GLY A 481 -3.35 -39.37 -5.52
C GLY A 481 -3.29 -39.48 -3.99
N LYS A 482 -3.56 -38.38 -3.26
CA LYS A 482 -3.66 -38.34 -1.79
C LYS A 482 -5.02 -37.78 -1.36
N THR A 483 -5.55 -38.32 -0.28
CA THR A 483 -6.76 -37.84 0.41
C THR A 483 -6.45 -36.65 1.31
N THR A 484 -7.36 -35.69 1.37
CA THR A 484 -7.36 -34.63 2.39
C THR A 484 -7.63 -35.24 3.76
N ALA A 485 -6.82 -34.88 4.75
CA ALA A 485 -6.90 -35.45 6.09
C ALA A 485 -8.31 -35.33 6.67
N THR A 486 -8.89 -36.45 7.08
CA THR A 486 -10.30 -36.58 7.43
C THR A 486 -10.46 -37.28 8.77
N TYR A 487 -11.08 -36.60 9.75
CA TYR A 487 -11.42 -37.17 11.04
C TYR A 487 -12.90 -37.50 11.11
N CYS A 488 -13.27 -38.62 11.72
CA CYS A 488 -14.63 -39.02 12.00
C CYS A 488 -14.78 -39.34 13.49
N ALA A 489 -15.64 -38.59 14.18
CA ALA A 489 -15.94 -38.74 15.60
C ALA A 489 -17.39 -39.19 15.78
N VAL A 490 -17.59 -40.39 16.34
CA VAL A 490 -18.91 -40.91 16.71
C VAL A 490 -19.15 -40.65 18.19
N VAL A 491 -20.20 -39.90 18.51
CA VAL A 491 -20.48 -39.36 19.84
C VAL A 491 -21.86 -39.86 20.33
N THR A 492 -21.97 -40.29 21.59
CA THR A 492 -23.26 -40.72 22.18
C THR A 492 -24.22 -39.54 22.35
N SER A 493 -25.51 -39.80 22.61
CA SER A 493 -26.46 -38.71 22.89
C SER A 493 -26.07 -37.88 24.12
N ALA A 494 -25.40 -38.51 25.10
CA ALA A 494 -24.85 -37.87 26.30
C ALA A 494 -23.65 -36.94 25.99
N GLY A 495 -22.98 -37.09 24.84
CA GLY A 495 -21.81 -36.29 24.46
C GLY A 495 -20.46 -37.00 24.60
N GLU A 496 -20.45 -38.29 24.95
CA GLU A 496 -19.23 -39.07 25.12
C GLU A 496 -18.70 -39.54 23.75
N LEU A 497 -17.39 -39.45 23.52
CA LEU A 497 -16.76 -39.97 22.31
C LEU A 497 -16.70 -41.51 22.36
N SER A 498 -17.46 -42.16 21.49
CA SER A 498 -17.51 -43.62 21.39
C SER A 498 -16.45 -44.19 20.45
N VAL A 499 -16.23 -43.54 19.29
CA VAL A 499 -15.20 -43.93 18.31
C VAL A 499 -14.61 -42.68 17.68
N GLY A 500 -13.28 -42.62 17.57
CA GLY A 500 -12.57 -41.63 16.75
C GLY A 500 -11.71 -42.34 15.70
N LEU A 501 -11.91 -42.04 14.43
CA LEU A 501 -11.14 -42.57 13.30
C LEU A 501 -10.53 -41.39 12.51
N GLY A 502 -9.28 -41.48 12.09
CA GLY A 502 -8.64 -40.41 11.33
C GLY A 502 -7.73 -40.93 10.22
N ASP A 503 -8.04 -40.57 8.97
CA ASP A 503 -7.07 -40.57 7.88
C ASP A 503 -6.27 -39.26 8.00
N MET A 504 -5.01 -39.35 8.41
CA MET A 504 -4.15 -38.20 8.70
C MET A 504 -2.80 -38.26 7.98
N ASP A 505 -2.59 -39.27 7.11
CA ASP A 505 -1.27 -39.63 6.60
C ASP A 505 -0.70 -38.60 5.62
N ILE A 506 -1.54 -37.77 5.01
CA ILE A 506 -1.08 -36.65 4.21
C ILE A 506 -0.28 -35.62 5.03
N HIS A 507 -0.48 -35.52 6.35
CA HIS A 507 0.34 -34.65 7.20
C HIS A 507 1.80 -35.12 7.33
N GLN A 508 2.10 -36.39 7.01
CA GLN A 508 3.48 -36.88 6.88
C GLN A 508 4.24 -36.22 5.71
N GLN A 509 3.53 -35.56 4.78
CA GLN A 509 4.14 -34.83 3.65
C GLN A 509 4.63 -33.43 4.04
N ILE A 510 4.40 -32.99 5.29
CA ILE A 510 4.90 -31.73 5.86
C ILE A 510 6.34 -31.98 6.38
N THR A 511 7.30 -32.09 5.45
CA THR A 511 8.71 -32.48 5.72
C THR A 511 9.70 -31.33 5.58
N GLU A 512 10.99 -31.54 5.90
CA GLU A 512 12.07 -30.59 5.55
C GLU A 512 12.18 -30.34 4.03
N GLN A 513 11.70 -31.24 3.16
CA GLN A 513 11.82 -31.09 1.70
C GLN A 513 10.68 -30.27 1.06
N TYR A 514 9.82 -29.64 1.88
CA TYR A 514 8.67 -28.83 1.47
C TYR A 514 8.98 -27.76 0.40
N GLU A 515 10.21 -27.21 0.41
CA GLU A 515 10.69 -26.26 -0.61
C GLU A 515 10.70 -26.81 -2.04
N GLN A 516 11.00 -28.11 -2.25
CA GLN A 516 11.17 -28.64 -3.61
C GLN A 516 9.86 -28.64 -4.41
N ASN A 517 8.72 -28.72 -3.71
CA ASN A 517 7.38 -28.68 -4.29
C ASN A 517 6.76 -27.27 -4.30
N ASN A 518 7.41 -26.28 -3.68
CA ASN A 518 6.83 -24.95 -3.44
C ASN A 518 7.85 -23.85 -3.80
N ASN A 519 7.62 -23.16 -4.92
CA ASN A 519 8.61 -22.35 -5.65
C ASN A 519 8.98 -20.99 -4.97
N LYS A 520 9.02 -20.96 -3.63
CA LYS A 520 9.30 -19.82 -2.74
C LYS A 520 10.47 -20.19 -1.81
N LYS A 521 11.70 -19.83 -2.21
CA LYS A 521 12.94 -20.18 -1.48
C LYS A 521 12.91 -19.80 0.00
N TRP A 522 13.21 -20.76 0.86
CA TRP A 522 13.75 -20.57 2.20
C TRP A 522 15.28 -20.76 2.15
N THR A 523 15.89 -21.13 3.28
CA THR A 523 17.21 -21.75 3.31
C THR A 523 17.13 -23.01 4.14
N GLU A 524 17.87 -24.05 3.74
CA GLU A 524 17.94 -25.37 4.37
C GLU A 524 18.15 -25.30 5.90
N GLN A 525 18.90 -24.30 6.36
CA GLN A 525 19.19 -24.03 7.76
C GLN A 525 17.97 -23.57 8.58
N GLN A 526 17.00 -22.88 7.94
CA GLN A 526 15.76 -22.41 8.59
C GLN A 526 14.76 -23.56 8.77
N LEU A 527 14.71 -24.50 7.81
CA LEU A 527 13.92 -25.72 7.92
C LEU A 527 14.48 -26.63 9.01
N LYS A 528 15.79 -26.88 9.01
CA LYS A 528 16.45 -27.68 10.06
C LYS A 528 16.19 -27.11 11.46
N GLN A 529 16.21 -25.79 11.64
CA GLN A 529 15.78 -25.18 12.92
C GLN A 529 14.29 -25.39 13.22
N ALA A 530 13.40 -25.28 12.23
CA ALA A 530 11.97 -25.48 12.41
C ALA A 530 11.61 -26.91 12.87
N PHE A 531 12.28 -27.92 12.32
CA PHE A 531 12.05 -29.34 12.65
C PHE A 531 12.93 -29.86 13.80
N GLN A 532 14.00 -29.15 14.21
CA GLN A 532 14.81 -29.48 15.40
C GLN A 532 14.18 -29.11 16.75
N PHE A 533 13.12 -28.29 16.78
CA PHE A 533 12.40 -28.03 18.04
C PHE A 533 11.63 -29.28 18.47
N HIS A 534 12.22 -30.05 19.40
CA HIS A 534 11.48 -31.04 20.18
C HIS A 534 10.19 -30.41 20.73
N PRO A 535 9.07 -31.15 20.73
CA PRO A 535 7.82 -30.61 21.24
C PRO A 535 7.99 -30.23 22.71
N LEU A 536 7.64 -28.98 23.04
CA LEU A 536 7.41 -28.58 24.41
C LEU A 536 6.41 -29.56 25.05
N PRO A 537 6.59 -29.95 26.32
CA PRO A 537 5.72 -30.92 26.96
C PRO A 537 4.27 -30.45 26.86
N ALA A 538 3.39 -31.35 26.41
CA ALA A 538 2.05 -30.98 26.00
C ALA A 538 1.27 -30.37 27.18
N ILE A 539 0.99 -29.07 27.10
CA ILE A 539 -0.08 -28.45 27.90
C ILE A 539 -1.38 -29.07 27.36
N PRO A 540 -2.15 -29.83 28.18
CA PRO A 540 -3.38 -30.43 27.71
C PRO A 540 -4.43 -29.34 27.57
N ILE A 541 -4.57 -28.78 26.37
CA ILE A 541 -5.74 -27.99 25.99
C ILE A 541 -6.91 -28.97 25.94
N VAL A 542 -7.61 -29.10 27.06
CA VAL A 542 -8.85 -29.86 27.16
C VAL A 542 -9.85 -29.23 26.20
N SER A 543 -10.20 -29.97 25.16
CA SER A 543 -11.26 -29.59 24.23
C SER A 543 -12.61 -29.72 24.92
N THR A 544 -13.01 -28.69 25.66
CA THR A 544 -14.38 -28.55 26.16
C THR A 544 -15.34 -28.45 24.98
N CYS A 545 -16.25 -29.42 24.85
CA CYS A 545 -17.35 -29.41 23.88
C CYS A 545 -18.47 -28.43 24.27
#